data_AF-A0A943IUI7-F1
#
_entry.id   AF-A0A943IUI7-F1
#
_cell.length_a   1.000
_cell.length_b   1.000
_cell.length_c   1.000
_cell.angle_alpha   90.00
_cell.angle_beta   90.00
_cell.angle_gamma   90.00
#
_symmetry.space_group_name_H-M   'P 1'
#
loop_
_entity.id
_entity.type
_entity.pdbx_description
1 polymer ?
#
loop_
_entity_poly.entity_id
_entity_poly.type
_entity_poly.pdbx_seq_one_letter_code
_entity_poly.pdbx_strand_id
1 'polypeptide(L)'
;MNLLYVVESGDYKYLVFDEMPDKISTKYGDDTIIGRIGGIFYDFLAKRNERREAFGGRKFDIVLDNGEVEKCEGQWWDAVTDRAREELEIEGNPISKMVLIGVSSVDRLLDCYVYYGLWASESKIEEMIAGYKGRIYKYYEFKEEVINKINETIRKSYIQSWKEQLIRSGMRQKKKDVFESPDGLYIEMVYENKAFVPYRPIKETQDLPIDAKHIPLLTRIFGKNIPAEIGGGKIFITTGKYAVNFWCWGK
;
A
#
# COMPACT_ATOMS: atom_id res chain seq x y z
N MET A 1 0.42 -14.09 11.49
CA MET A 1 -0.17 -14.57 10.22
C MET A 1 -1.32 -15.55 10.47
N ASN A 2 -2.55 -15.05 10.27
CA ASN A 2 -3.79 -15.81 10.27
C ASN A 2 -4.51 -15.64 8.92
N LEU A 3 -5.04 -16.73 8.36
CA LEU A 3 -5.85 -16.68 7.14
C LEU A 3 -7.21 -16.03 7.46
N LEU A 4 -7.48 -14.87 6.87
CA LEU A 4 -8.72 -14.12 7.09
C LEU A 4 -9.76 -14.37 6.01
N TYR A 5 -9.33 -14.46 4.75
CA TYR A 5 -10.23 -14.63 3.61
C TYR A 5 -9.66 -15.56 2.56
N VAL A 6 -10.56 -16.29 1.91
CA VAL A 6 -10.28 -17.03 0.68
C VAL A 6 -11.08 -16.37 -0.45
N VAL A 7 -10.38 -16.08 -1.54
CA VAL A 7 -10.94 -15.42 -2.73
C VAL A 7 -10.72 -16.30 -3.95
N GLU A 8 -11.69 -16.34 -4.87
CA GLU A 8 -11.62 -17.13 -6.08
C GLU A 8 -11.85 -16.28 -7.34
N SER A 9 -11.11 -16.60 -8.40
CA SER A 9 -11.29 -16.03 -9.75
C SER A 9 -11.10 -17.10 -10.81
N GLY A 10 -12.19 -17.75 -11.23
CA GLY A 10 -12.10 -18.94 -12.09
C GLY A 10 -11.38 -20.06 -11.33
N ASP A 11 -10.33 -20.61 -11.92
CA ASP A 11 -9.53 -21.70 -11.32
C ASP A 11 -8.48 -21.20 -10.31
N TYR A 12 -8.33 -19.88 -10.18
CA TYR A 12 -7.35 -19.29 -9.26
C TYR A 12 -7.95 -19.08 -7.88
N LYS A 13 -7.19 -19.46 -6.86
CA LYS A 13 -7.45 -19.14 -5.45
C LYS A 13 -6.47 -18.12 -4.94
N TYR A 14 -6.93 -17.26 -4.04
CA TYR A 14 -6.13 -16.28 -3.36
C TYR A 14 -6.37 -16.35 -1.85
N LEU A 15 -5.30 -16.24 -1.09
CA LEU A 15 -5.31 -16.25 0.37
C LEU A 15 -5.02 -14.85 0.90
N VAL A 16 -5.89 -14.34 1.75
CA VAL A 16 -5.73 -13.02 2.37
C VAL A 16 -5.50 -13.18 3.86
N PHE A 17 -4.36 -12.67 4.32
CA PHE A 17 -3.93 -12.74 5.71
C PHE A 17 -4.19 -11.42 6.46
N ASP A 18 -4.14 -11.48 7.78
CA ASP A 18 -4.10 -10.29 8.65
C ASP A 18 -2.85 -9.45 8.39
N GLU A 19 -1.71 -10.11 8.24
CA GLU A 19 -0.41 -9.54 7.92
C GLU A 19 0.39 -10.52 7.05
N MET A 20 1.26 -10.00 6.19
CA MET A 20 2.24 -10.84 5.50
C MET A 20 3.45 -11.05 6.43
N PRO A 21 3.92 -12.29 6.64
CA PRO A 21 5.10 -12.54 7.43
C PRO A 21 6.35 -12.06 6.70
N ASP A 22 7.41 -11.81 7.46
CA ASP A 22 8.69 -11.39 6.90
C ASP A 22 9.25 -12.43 5.94
N LYS A 23 9.89 -11.93 4.88
CA LYS A 23 10.64 -12.74 3.91
C LYS A 23 12.08 -12.87 4.39
N ILE A 24 12.52 -14.11 4.56
CA ILE A 24 13.93 -14.44 4.84
C ILE A 24 14.55 -14.97 3.54
N SER A 25 15.57 -14.30 3.02
CA SER A 25 16.20 -14.67 1.76
C SER A 25 17.56 -15.32 2.00
N THR A 26 17.76 -16.52 1.46
CA THR A 26 19.06 -17.21 1.51
C THR A 26 19.62 -17.33 0.10
N LYS A 27 20.89 -16.97 -0.07
CA LYS A 27 21.59 -17.11 -1.35
C LYS A 27 22.36 -18.42 -1.38
N TYR A 28 22.27 -19.13 -2.50
CA TYR A 28 22.98 -20.37 -2.77
C TYR A 28 23.83 -20.20 -4.02
N GLY A 29 25.15 -20.24 -3.86
CA GLY A 29 26.08 -19.93 -4.94
C GLY A 29 25.90 -18.50 -5.46
N ASP A 30 26.20 -18.29 -6.74
CA ASP A 30 26.16 -16.96 -7.36
C ASP A 30 24.86 -16.65 -8.11
N ASP A 31 23.97 -17.63 -8.25
CA ASP A 31 22.85 -17.59 -9.19
C ASP A 31 21.48 -17.90 -8.58
N THR A 32 21.40 -18.30 -7.32
CA THR A 32 20.16 -18.78 -6.71
C THR A 32 19.87 -18.05 -5.42
N ILE A 33 18.67 -17.52 -5.28
CA ILE A 33 18.13 -17.01 -4.01
C ILE A 33 16.78 -17.65 -3.77
N ILE A 34 16.59 -18.17 -2.56
CA ILE A 34 15.31 -18.72 -2.09
C ILE A 34 14.81 -17.81 -0.97
N GLY A 35 13.66 -17.17 -1.18
CA GLY A 35 12.95 -16.51 -0.11
C GLY A 35 11.97 -17.45 0.56
N ARG A 36 11.99 -17.48 1.89
CA ARG A 36 11.06 -18.22 2.73
C ARG A 36 10.20 -17.23 3.50
N ILE A 37 8.88 -17.40 3.40
CA ILE A 37 7.89 -16.45 3.88
C ILE A 37 6.91 -17.21 4.78
N GLY A 38 7.01 -16.96 6.09
CA GLY A 38 6.16 -17.60 7.10
C GLY A 38 6.25 -19.13 7.19
N GLY A 39 7.33 -19.74 6.69
CA GLY A 39 7.53 -21.20 6.70
C GLY A 39 6.62 -22.02 5.77
N ILE A 40 5.81 -21.33 4.96
CA ILE A 40 4.81 -21.94 4.08
C ILE A 40 5.07 -21.56 2.64
N PHE A 41 5.36 -20.28 2.41
CA PHE A 41 5.48 -19.70 1.09
C PHE A 41 6.94 -19.50 0.71
N TYR A 42 7.17 -19.54 -0.59
CA TYR A 42 8.48 -19.41 -1.19
C TYR A 42 8.41 -18.46 -2.38
N ASP A 43 9.50 -17.72 -2.58
CA ASP A 43 9.82 -17.10 -3.86
C ASP A 43 11.23 -17.48 -4.29
N PHE A 44 11.48 -17.39 -5.59
CA PHE A 44 12.74 -17.84 -6.18
C PHE A 44 13.28 -16.76 -7.10
N LEU A 45 14.56 -16.44 -6.93
CA LEU A 45 15.27 -15.60 -7.86
C LEU A 45 16.44 -16.37 -8.45
N ALA A 46 16.48 -16.39 -9.77
CA ALA A 46 17.54 -17.01 -10.54
C ALA A 46 18.31 -15.94 -11.33
N LYS A 47 19.62 -15.87 -11.16
CA LYS A 47 20.48 -15.09 -12.04
C LYS A 47 20.61 -15.83 -13.36
N ARG A 48 20.20 -15.20 -14.46
CA ARG A 48 20.30 -15.79 -15.81
C ARG A 48 21.17 -14.92 -16.70
N ASN A 49 21.60 -15.47 -17.84
CA ASN A 49 22.31 -14.68 -18.85
C ASN A 49 21.39 -14.47 -20.05
N GLU A 50 20.37 -13.63 -19.88
CA GLU A 50 19.42 -13.30 -20.94
C GLU A 50 19.81 -12.00 -21.67
N ARG A 51 19.27 -11.82 -22.88
CA ARG A 51 19.49 -10.59 -23.68
C ARG A 51 18.74 -9.36 -23.16
N ARG A 52 17.70 -9.56 -22.33
CA ARG A 52 16.81 -8.50 -21.82
C ARG A 52 16.98 -8.38 -20.33
N GLU A 53 16.88 -7.19 -19.77
CA GLU A 53 16.91 -7.01 -18.31
C GLU A 53 15.64 -7.55 -17.65
N ALA A 54 15.80 -8.20 -16.50
CA ALA A 54 14.68 -8.66 -15.70
C ALA A 54 13.92 -7.48 -15.08
N PHE A 55 12.66 -7.71 -14.69
CA PHE A 55 11.80 -6.72 -14.03
C PHE A 55 11.68 -5.35 -14.72
N GLY A 56 11.91 -5.30 -16.05
CA GLY A 56 11.88 -4.06 -16.83
C GLY A 56 13.07 -3.14 -16.55
N GLY A 57 14.23 -3.68 -16.18
CA GLY A 57 15.45 -2.92 -15.88
C GLY A 57 15.49 -2.33 -14.47
N ARG A 58 14.51 -2.64 -13.63
CA ARG A 58 14.49 -2.21 -12.23
C ARG A 58 15.61 -2.88 -11.44
N LYS A 59 16.28 -2.09 -10.61
CA LYS A 59 17.32 -2.51 -9.69
C LYS A 59 16.78 -2.45 -8.27
N PHE A 60 17.12 -3.43 -7.46
CA PHE A 60 16.70 -3.50 -6.07
C PHE A 60 17.72 -4.29 -5.26
N ASP A 61 17.70 -4.09 -3.95
CA ASP A 61 18.59 -4.76 -3.02
C ASP A 61 17.79 -5.77 -2.20
N ILE A 62 18.40 -6.92 -1.90
CA ILE A 62 17.85 -7.93 -1.00
C ILE A 62 18.78 -8.08 0.18
N VAL A 63 18.26 -7.89 1.38
CA VAL A 63 18.95 -8.26 2.61
C VAL A 63 18.80 -9.77 2.80
N LEU A 64 19.92 -10.47 2.87
CA LEU A 64 20.01 -11.91 3.08
C LEU A 64 19.91 -12.24 4.58
N ASP A 65 19.65 -13.51 4.88
CA ASP A 65 19.55 -14.05 6.24
C ASP A 65 20.82 -13.91 7.07
N ASN A 66 21.98 -13.88 6.42
CA ASN A 66 23.29 -13.60 7.03
C ASN A 66 23.57 -12.10 7.23
N GLY A 67 22.64 -11.22 6.85
CA GLY A 67 22.77 -9.76 6.94
C GLY A 67 23.51 -9.10 5.77
N GLU A 68 24.05 -9.88 4.82
CA GLU A 68 24.63 -9.35 3.59
C GLU A 68 23.54 -8.77 2.68
N VAL A 69 23.94 -7.89 1.77
CA VAL A 69 23.03 -7.27 0.80
C VAL A 69 23.41 -7.74 -0.60
N GLU A 70 22.52 -8.51 -1.23
CA GLU A 70 22.64 -8.83 -2.65
C GLU A 70 22.06 -7.68 -3.47
N LYS A 71 22.88 -7.14 -4.38
CA LYS A 71 22.44 -6.16 -5.37
C LYS A 71 21.82 -6.87 -6.56
N CYS A 72 20.51 -6.89 -6.64
CA CYS A 72 19.78 -7.46 -7.75
C CYS A 72 19.71 -6.47 -8.92
N GLU A 73 20.84 -6.32 -9.61
CA GLU A 73 20.95 -5.54 -10.84
C GLU A 73 20.94 -6.45 -12.08
N GLY A 74 20.14 -6.10 -13.09
CA GLY A 74 20.14 -6.77 -14.39
C GLY A 74 19.27 -8.04 -14.44
N GLN A 75 19.87 -9.22 -14.26
CA GLN A 75 19.33 -10.50 -14.74
C GLN A 75 18.82 -11.46 -13.66
N TRP A 76 18.30 -10.94 -12.55
CA TRP A 76 17.62 -11.78 -11.56
C TRP A 76 16.17 -11.98 -11.98
N TRP A 77 15.75 -13.21 -12.25
CA TRP A 77 14.42 -13.55 -12.74
C TRP A 77 13.62 -14.30 -11.67
N ASP A 78 12.31 -14.09 -11.64
CA ASP A 78 11.39 -14.96 -10.91
C ASP A 78 11.38 -16.36 -11.55
N ALA A 79 12.24 -17.24 -11.03
CA ALA A 79 12.44 -18.56 -11.58
C ALA A 79 13.18 -19.50 -10.64
N VAL A 80 12.92 -20.79 -10.83
CA VAL A 80 13.52 -21.90 -10.06
C VAL A 80 14.77 -22.43 -10.77
N THR A 81 15.90 -22.51 -10.06
CA THR A 81 17.14 -23.15 -10.50
C THR A 81 17.20 -24.62 -10.06
N ASP A 82 18.12 -25.41 -10.61
CA ASP A 82 18.34 -26.79 -10.13
C ASP A 82 18.79 -26.80 -8.68
N ARG A 83 19.63 -25.82 -8.28
CA ARG A 83 20.02 -25.67 -6.87
C ARG A 83 18.82 -25.44 -5.96
N ALA A 84 17.87 -24.59 -6.36
CA ALA A 84 16.65 -24.39 -5.59
C ALA A 84 15.82 -25.68 -5.47
N ARG A 85 15.77 -26.51 -6.52
CA ARG A 85 15.09 -27.82 -6.46
C ARG A 85 15.76 -28.74 -5.44
N GLU A 86 17.09 -28.85 -5.46
CA GLU A 86 17.85 -29.69 -4.51
C GLU A 86 17.59 -29.29 -3.05
N GLU A 87 17.66 -27.99 -2.74
CA GLU A 87 17.43 -27.49 -1.38
C GLU A 87 16.00 -27.77 -0.91
N LEU A 88 15.01 -27.60 -1.78
CA LEU A 88 13.62 -27.91 -1.46
C LEU A 88 13.35 -29.41 -1.24
N GLU A 89 14.05 -30.28 -1.97
CA GLU A 89 13.99 -31.73 -1.74
C GLU A 89 14.52 -32.09 -0.34
N ILE A 90 15.63 -31.45 0.09
CA ILE A 90 16.20 -31.63 1.45
C ILE A 90 15.21 -31.16 2.52
N GLU A 91 14.48 -30.07 2.26
CA GLU A 91 13.45 -29.54 3.16
C GLU A 91 12.15 -30.35 3.16
N GLY A 92 12.02 -31.38 2.31
CA GLY A 92 10.81 -32.16 2.15
C GLY A 92 9.65 -31.39 1.50
N ASN A 93 9.95 -30.27 0.80
CA ASN A 93 8.99 -29.46 0.06
C ASN A 93 9.33 -29.46 -1.45
N PRO A 94 9.39 -30.62 -2.12
CA PRO A 94 9.86 -30.70 -3.50
C PRO A 94 9.01 -29.84 -4.44
N ILE A 95 9.65 -29.19 -5.42
CA ILE A 95 8.96 -28.27 -6.34
C ILE A 95 7.79 -28.93 -7.10
N SER A 96 7.88 -30.25 -7.33
CA SER A 96 6.85 -31.06 -7.98
C SER A 96 5.53 -31.15 -7.20
N LYS A 97 5.56 -30.83 -5.90
CA LYS A 97 4.39 -30.77 -5.01
C LYS A 97 4.01 -29.34 -4.64
N MET A 98 4.60 -28.35 -5.31
CA MET A 98 4.31 -26.94 -5.06
C MET A 98 3.36 -26.39 -6.11
N VAL A 99 2.50 -25.48 -5.66
CA VAL A 99 1.57 -24.72 -6.49
C VAL A 99 1.85 -23.24 -6.33
N LEU A 100 1.63 -22.48 -7.40
CA LEU A 100 1.65 -21.02 -7.36
C LEU A 100 0.29 -20.54 -6.85
N ILE A 101 0.28 -19.85 -5.72
CA ILE A 101 -0.93 -19.33 -5.08
C ILE A 101 -0.83 -17.81 -4.94
N GLY A 102 -1.92 -17.11 -5.19
CA GLY A 102 -1.99 -15.69 -4.95
C GLY A 102 -2.15 -15.38 -3.47
N VAL A 103 -1.33 -14.51 -2.91
CA VAL A 103 -1.42 -14.10 -1.51
C VAL A 103 -1.42 -12.59 -1.37
N SER A 104 -2.06 -12.09 -0.33
CA SER A 104 -1.90 -10.70 0.12
C SER A 104 -2.32 -10.57 1.58
N SER A 105 -2.22 -9.37 2.11
CA SER A 105 -2.80 -8.99 3.39
C SER A 105 -3.79 -7.85 3.21
N VAL A 106 -4.71 -7.68 4.16
CA VAL A 106 -5.77 -6.66 4.05
C VAL A 106 -5.18 -5.27 3.89
N ASP A 107 -4.15 -4.92 4.65
CA ASP A 107 -3.46 -3.63 4.57
C ASP A 107 -2.85 -3.38 3.18
N ARG A 108 -2.22 -4.39 2.57
CA ARG A 108 -1.66 -4.32 1.21
C ARG A 108 -2.76 -4.15 0.17
N LEU A 109 -3.87 -4.89 0.29
CA LEU A 109 -5.01 -4.78 -0.63
C LEU A 109 -5.74 -3.44 -0.53
N LEU A 110 -5.72 -2.79 0.63
CA LEU A 110 -6.24 -1.43 0.82
C LEU A 110 -5.35 -0.36 0.15
N ASP A 111 -4.06 -0.62 -0.01
CA ASP A 111 -3.13 0.25 -0.71
C ASP A 111 -3.14 0.01 -2.23
N CYS A 112 -3.03 -1.26 -2.64
CA CYS A 112 -3.10 -1.69 -4.02
C CYS A 112 -3.82 -3.04 -4.09
N TYR A 113 -4.95 -3.11 -4.79
CA TYR A 113 -5.75 -4.33 -4.90
C TYR A 113 -5.11 -5.36 -5.86
N VAL A 114 -3.97 -5.90 -5.45
CA VAL A 114 -3.11 -6.85 -6.18
C VAL A 114 -2.67 -7.95 -5.23
N TYR A 115 -2.63 -9.17 -5.77
CA TYR A 115 -2.14 -10.36 -5.09
C TYR A 115 -0.77 -10.75 -5.65
N TYR A 116 0.13 -11.20 -4.79
CA TYR A 116 1.45 -11.68 -5.17
C TYR A 116 1.41 -13.20 -5.37
N GLY A 117 1.98 -13.68 -6.47
CA GLY A 117 2.17 -15.12 -6.65
C GLY A 117 3.33 -15.61 -5.79
N LEU A 118 3.07 -16.58 -4.91
CA LEU A 118 4.10 -17.29 -4.16
C LEU A 118 3.93 -18.79 -4.34
N TRP A 119 5.03 -19.52 -4.27
CA TRP A 119 5.01 -20.97 -4.31
C TRP A 119 4.74 -21.53 -2.91
N ALA A 120 3.91 -22.57 -2.81
CA ALA A 120 3.69 -23.27 -1.56
C ALA A 120 3.38 -24.74 -1.83
N SER A 121 3.63 -25.60 -0.85
CA SER A 121 3.22 -27.00 -0.92
C SER A 121 1.70 -27.11 -1.07
N GLU A 122 1.24 -27.86 -2.06
CA GLU A 122 -0.19 -28.06 -2.36
C GLU A 122 -0.95 -28.55 -1.12
N SER A 123 -0.43 -29.57 -0.44
CA SER A 123 -1.07 -30.12 0.76
C SER A 123 -1.21 -29.11 1.90
N LYS A 124 -0.24 -28.21 2.08
CA LYS A 124 -0.33 -27.14 3.09
C LYS A 124 -1.41 -26.12 2.73
N ILE A 125 -1.55 -25.79 1.44
CA ILE A 125 -2.60 -24.89 0.96
C ILE A 125 -3.98 -25.53 1.12
N GLU A 126 -4.12 -26.81 0.75
CA GLU A 126 -5.36 -27.56 0.93
C GLU A 126 -5.76 -27.65 2.41
N GLU A 127 -4.80 -27.91 3.31
CA GLU A 127 -5.05 -27.94 4.76
C GLU A 127 -5.54 -26.58 5.27
N MET A 128 -4.91 -25.48 4.84
CA MET A 128 -5.35 -24.12 5.22
C MET A 128 -6.77 -23.81 4.75
N ILE A 129 -7.10 -24.18 3.52
CA ILE A 129 -8.44 -23.95 2.96
C ILE A 129 -9.46 -24.87 3.63
N ALA A 130 -9.12 -26.13 3.91
CA ALA A 130 -10.00 -27.05 4.62
C ALA A 130 -10.29 -26.59 6.06
N GLY A 131 -9.33 -25.95 6.72
CA GLY A 131 -9.50 -25.34 8.04
C GLY A 131 -10.27 -24.00 8.03
N TYR A 132 -10.45 -23.37 6.88
CA TYR A 132 -11.10 -22.07 6.76
C TYR A 132 -12.62 -22.19 6.91
N LYS A 133 -13.17 -21.46 7.89
CA LYS A 133 -14.61 -21.49 8.24
C LYS A 133 -15.40 -20.29 7.68
N GLY A 134 -14.72 -19.36 7.01
CA GLY A 134 -15.36 -18.18 6.46
C GLY A 134 -16.01 -18.44 5.11
N ARG A 135 -16.69 -17.42 4.59
CA ARG A 135 -17.21 -17.42 3.21
C ARG A 135 -16.03 -17.35 2.24
N ILE A 136 -16.12 -18.11 1.14
CA ILE A 136 -15.26 -17.94 -0.03
C ILE A 136 -15.87 -16.84 -0.91
N TYR A 137 -15.09 -15.82 -1.22
CA TYR A 137 -15.54 -14.67 -2.01
C TYR A 137 -15.12 -14.81 -3.47
N LYS A 138 -15.95 -14.33 -4.40
CA LYS A 138 -15.48 -14.08 -5.76
C LYS A 138 -14.58 -12.83 -5.80
N TYR A 139 -13.64 -12.76 -6.75
CA TYR A 139 -12.66 -11.68 -6.84
C TYR A 139 -13.22 -10.26 -6.74
N TYR A 140 -14.23 -9.94 -7.55
CA TYR A 140 -14.86 -8.61 -7.53
C TYR A 140 -15.77 -8.41 -6.33
N GLU A 141 -16.38 -9.49 -5.83
CA GLU A 141 -17.21 -9.46 -4.64
C GLU A 141 -16.38 -9.13 -3.39
N PHE A 142 -15.19 -9.74 -3.25
CA PHE A 142 -14.28 -9.42 -2.16
C PHE A 142 -13.86 -7.95 -2.18
N LYS A 143 -13.55 -7.43 -3.37
CA LYS A 143 -13.21 -6.01 -3.55
C LYS A 143 -14.33 -5.10 -3.04
N GLU A 144 -15.55 -5.34 -3.47
CA GLU A 144 -16.69 -4.47 -3.15
C GLU A 144 -17.19 -4.65 -1.71
N GLU A 145 -17.36 -5.89 -1.27
CA GLU A 145 -17.98 -6.20 0.02
C GLU A 145 -17.04 -6.06 1.20
N VAL A 146 -15.72 -6.19 0.99
CA VAL A 146 -14.71 -6.17 2.06
C VAL A 146 -13.80 -4.97 1.90
N ILE A 147 -12.98 -4.92 0.84
CA ILE A 147 -11.93 -3.90 0.70
C ILE A 147 -12.52 -2.49 0.59
N ASN A 148 -13.51 -2.29 -0.27
CA ASN A 148 -14.15 -0.98 -0.45
C ASN A 148 -14.88 -0.52 0.81
N LYS A 149 -15.55 -1.43 1.54
CA LYS A 149 -16.20 -1.09 2.82
C LYS A 149 -15.21 -0.69 3.89
N ILE A 150 -14.11 -1.43 4.03
CA ILE A 150 -13.04 -1.06 4.96
C ILE A 150 -12.46 0.30 4.58
N ASN A 151 -12.15 0.52 3.29
CA ASN A 151 -11.69 1.81 2.79
C ASN A 151 -12.67 2.94 3.04
N GLU A 152 -13.98 2.70 2.89
CA GLU A 152 -15.02 3.69 3.19
C GLU A 152 -15.04 4.06 4.68
N THR A 153 -14.96 3.07 5.57
CA THR A 153 -14.91 3.29 7.02
C THR A 153 -13.65 4.06 7.43
N ILE A 154 -12.48 3.67 6.92
CA ILE A 154 -11.22 4.39 7.19
C ILE A 154 -11.30 5.82 6.65
N ARG A 155 -11.83 6.01 5.43
CA ARG A 155 -12.04 7.34 4.83
C ARG A 155 -12.95 8.21 5.69
N LYS A 156 -14.08 7.68 6.19
CA LYS A 156 -14.99 8.42 7.08
C LYS A 156 -14.30 8.82 8.38
N SER A 157 -13.53 7.92 8.99
CA SER A 157 -12.74 8.21 10.19
C SER A 157 -11.69 9.29 9.94
N TYR A 158 -10.97 9.21 8.81
CA TYR A 158 -9.99 10.21 8.39
C TYR A 158 -10.60 11.60 8.14
N ILE A 159 -11.78 11.64 7.52
CA ILE A 159 -12.52 12.90 7.32
C ILE A 159 -12.94 13.48 8.68
N GLN A 160 -13.43 12.64 9.57
CA GLN A 160 -13.88 13.07 10.89
C GLN A 160 -12.74 13.64 11.74
N SER A 161 -11.56 13.03 11.71
CA SER A 161 -10.39 13.55 12.44
C SER A 161 -9.98 14.94 11.95
N TRP A 162 -10.05 15.22 10.64
CA TRP A 162 -9.82 16.56 10.10
C TRP A 162 -10.84 17.59 10.59
N LYS A 163 -12.13 17.23 10.64
CA LYS A 163 -13.16 18.11 11.19
C LYS A 163 -12.89 18.47 12.65
N GLU A 164 -12.52 17.47 13.44
CA GLU A 164 -12.14 17.68 14.84
C GLU A 164 -10.91 18.58 14.97
N GLN A 165 -9.91 18.40 14.10
CA GLN A 165 -8.70 19.24 14.08
C GLN A 165 -9.03 20.70 13.72
N LEU A 166 -9.89 20.94 12.74
CA LEU A 166 -10.37 22.29 12.39
C LEU A 166 -11.09 22.93 13.59
N ILE A 167 -12.00 22.21 14.24
CA ILE A 167 -12.73 22.69 15.42
C ILE A 167 -11.76 22.99 16.58
N ARG A 168 -10.82 22.09 16.87
CA ARG A 168 -9.79 22.28 17.91
C ARG A 168 -8.89 23.48 17.62
N SER A 169 -8.72 23.85 16.35
CA SER A 169 -8.00 25.07 15.95
C SER A 169 -8.82 26.36 16.17
N GLY A 170 -10.01 26.29 16.75
CA GLY A 170 -10.85 27.45 17.04
C GLY A 170 -11.77 27.87 15.90
N MET A 171 -11.87 27.07 14.83
CA MET A 171 -12.82 27.30 13.76
C MET A 171 -14.23 26.86 14.16
N ARG A 172 -15.24 27.60 13.68
CA ARG A 172 -16.65 27.27 13.87
C ARG A 172 -17.21 26.65 12.60
N GLN A 173 -17.87 25.50 12.73
CA GLN A 173 -18.58 24.90 11.61
C GLN A 173 -19.82 25.75 11.28
N LYS A 174 -19.93 26.21 10.02
CA LYS A 174 -21.06 27.02 9.55
C LYS A 174 -22.10 26.17 8.83
N LYS A 175 -21.64 25.21 8.03
CA LYS A 175 -22.45 24.25 7.27
C LYS A 175 -21.72 22.91 7.18
N LYS A 176 -22.34 21.93 6.54
CA LYS A 176 -21.68 20.67 6.21
C LYS A 176 -20.35 20.97 5.51
N ASP A 177 -19.26 20.46 6.08
CA ASP A 177 -17.89 20.56 5.53
C ASP A 177 -17.32 21.98 5.36
N VAL A 178 -18.01 23.02 5.85
CA VAL A 178 -17.57 24.44 5.78
C VAL A 178 -17.34 25.01 7.17
N PHE A 179 -16.15 25.59 7.37
CA PHE A 179 -15.65 26.12 8.63
C PHE A 179 -15.20 27.57 8.47
N GLU A 180 -15.41 28.38 9.51
CA GLU A 180 -14.99 29.77 9.53
C GLU A 180 -14.17 30.06 10.79
N SER A 181 -13.03 30.73 10.64
CA SER A 181 -12.23 31.21 11.76
C SER A 181 -12.76 32.54 12.31
N PRO A 182 -12.39 32.93 13.55
CA PRO A 182 -12.82 34.21 14.13
C PRO A 182 -12.40 35.45 13.32
N ASP A 183 -11.30 35.34 12.57
CA ASP A 183 -10.72 36.39 11.72
C ASP A 183 -11.18 36.31 10.25
N GLY A 184 -12.19 35.50 9.94
CA GLY A 184 -12.89 35.50 8.65
C GLY A 184 -12.29 34.60 7.56
N LEU A 185 -11.41 33.67 7.90
CA LEU A 185 -10.93 32.62 6.99
C LEU A 185 -12.00 31.53 6.85
N TYR A 186 -12.41 31.25 5.62
CA TYR A 186 -13.25 30.11 5.30
C TYR A 186 -12.41 28.92 4.86
N ILE A 187 -12.81 27.73 5.31
CA ILE A 187 -12.27 26.44 4.88
C ILE A 187 -13.43 25.52 4.50
N GLU A 188 -13.43 25.02 3.27
CA GLU A 188 -14.33 23.98 2.79
C GLU A 188 -13.56 22.69 2.53
N MET A 189 -14.03 21.58 3.09
CA MET A 189 -13.50 20.24 2.82
C MET A 189 -14.18 19.65 1.59
N VAL A 190 -13.40 19.31 0.57
CA VAL A 190 -13.86 18.73 -0.70
C VAL A 190 -13.25 17.34 -0.86
N TYR A 191 -14.06 16.37 -1.25
CA TYR A 191 -13.68 14.96 -1.35
C TYR A 191 -13.62 14.53 -2.83
N GLU A 192 -12.48 14.69 -3.48
CA GLU A 192 -12.30 14.26 -4.86
C GLU A 192 -11.61 12.90 -4.96
N ASN A 193 -11.89 12.17 -6.05
CA ASN A 193 -11.23 10.90 -6.36
C ASN A 193 -9.85 11.08 -7.02
N LYS A 194 -9.39 12.32 -7.18
CA LYS A 194 -8.07 12.64 -7.70
C LYS A 194 -7.32 13.45 -6.64
N ALA A 195 -6.16 12.97 -6.23
CA ALA A 195 -5.17 13.84 -5.63
C ALA A 195 -4.82 14.90 -6.67
N PHE A 196 -4.99 16.18 -6.35
CA PHE A 196 -4.33 17.22 -7.12
C PHE A 196 -2.84 16.92 -7.05
N VAL A 197 -2.19 16.81 -8.21
CA VAL A 197 -0.74 16.61 -8.27
C VAL A 197 -0.13 17.84 -7.61
N PRO A 198 0.55 17.72 -6.45
CA PRO A 198 1.00 18.90 -5.72
C PRO A 198 2.10 19.60 -6.53
N TYR A 199 1.81 20.78 -7.06
CA TYR A 199 2.76 21.44 -7.97
C TYR A 199 3.94 22.09 -7.23
N ARG A 200 3.80 22.59 -5.97
CA ARG A 200 4.92 23.13 -5.17
C ARG A 200 4.66 23.06 -3.64
N PRO A 201 5.70 22.86 -2.79
CA PRO A 201 5.61 23.17 -1.35
C PRO A 201 5.36 24.67 -1.14
N ILE A 202 4.56 25.06 -0.14
CA ILE A 202 4.41 26.47 0.26
C ILE A 202 5.73 26.94 0.90
N LYS A 203 6.73 27.28 0.09
CA LYS A 203 8.01 27.85 0.53
C LYS A 203 8.19 29.29 0.07
N GLU A 204 7.38 29.76 -0.88
CA GLU A 204 7.47 31.11 -1.43
C GLU A 204 6.17 31.85 -1.15
N THR A 205 6.23 32.75 -0.17
CA THR A 205 5.14 33.60 0.34
C THR A 205 4.70 34.72 -0.62
N GLN A 206 5.12 34.69 -1.89
CA GLN A 206 4.96 35.86 -2.76
C GLN A 206 3.60 35.96 -3.47
N ASP A 207 2.81 34.88 -3.54
CA ASP A 207 1.50 34.91 -4.21
C ASP A 207 0.37 34.22 -3.42
N LEU A 208 0.46 34.13 -2.08
CA LEU A 208 -0.65 33.56 -1.30
C LEU A 208 -1.88 34.48 -1.40
N PRO A 209 -3.04 34.00 -1.91
CA PRO A 209 -4.28 34.78 -2.02
C PRO A 209 -4.96 34.96 -0.66
N ILE A 210 -4.30 34.54 0.42
CA ILE A 210 -4.75 34.59 1.79
C ILE A 210 -3.76 35.47 2.55
N ASP A 211 -4.31 36.45 3.25
CA ASP A 211 -3.58 37.37 4.12
C ASP A 211 -2.60 36.59 5.01
N ALA A 212 -1.33 37.04 5.03
CA ALA A 212 -0.25 36.42 5.79
C ALA A 212 -0.63 36.16 7.27
N LYS A 213 -1.58 36.92 7.81
CA LYS A 213 -2.15 36.71 9.16
C LYS A 213 -2.73 35.31 9.38
N HIS A 214 -3.18 34.61 8.34
CA HIS A 214 -3.80 33.28 8.45
C HIS A 214 -2.78 32.13 8.35
N ILE A 215 -1.52 32.40 7.97
CA ILE A 215 -0.46 31.39 7.87
C ILE A 215 -0.25 30.63 9.20
N PRO A 216 -0.22 31.28 10.38
CA PRO A 216 -0.09 30.57 11.66
C PRO A 216 -1.26 29.62 11.93
N LEU A 217 -2.48 30.01 11.58
CA LEU A 217 -3.68 29.16 11.73
C LEU A 217 -3.59 27.94 10.81
N LEU A 218 -3.28 28.14 9.53
CA LEU A 218 -3.09 27.05 8.57
C LEU A 218 -1.95 26.13 9.01
N THR A 219 -0.84 26.67 9.50
CA THR A 219 0.28 25.88 10.04
C THR A 219 -0.13 25.04 11.25
N ARG A 220 -1.01 25.57 12.11
CA ARG A 220 -1.54 24.83 13.26
C ARG A 220 -2.50 23.71 12.85
N ILE A 221 -3.35 23.96 11.84
CA ILE A 221 -4.31 22.97 11.34
C ILE A 221 -3.57 21.88 10.57
N PHE A 222 -2.69 22.25 9.66
CA PHE A 222 -2.18 21.37 8.62
C PHE A 222 -0.74 20.92 8.95
N GLY A 223 0.09 21.80 9.50
CA GLY A 223 1.52 21.56 9.72
C GLY A 223 2.40 22.34 8.75
N LYS A 224 3.72 22.37 9.01
CA LYS A 224 4.67 23.31 8.35
C LYS A 224 5.03 22.99 6.89
N ASN A 225 4.69 21.83 6.35
CA ASN A 225 5.24 21.33 5.07
C ASN A 225 4.17 20.93 4.04
N ILE A 226 2.98 21.51 4.10
CA ILE A 226 1.90 21.01 3.28
C ILE A 226 1.95 21.57 1.85
N PRO A 227 1.88 20.69 0.83
CA PRO A 227 1.77 21.14 -0.54
C PRO A 227 0.42 21.81 -0.77
N ALA A 228 0.43 22.93 -1.48
CA ALA A 228 -0.80 23.59 -1.88
C ALA A 228 -0.68 24.16 -3.29
N GLU A 229 -1.83 24.28 -3.95
CA GLU A 229 -2.00 25.02 -5.19
C GLU A 229 -2.71 26.34 -4.90
N ILE A 230 -2.38 27.37 -5.66
CA ILE A 230 -2.95 28.71 -5.54
C ILE A 230 -3.63 29.04 -6.87
N GLY A 231 -4.90 29.41 -6.83
CA GLY A 231 -5.63 29.80 -8.03
C GLY A 231 -6.97 30.47 -7.71
N GLY A 232 -7.31 31.51 -8.48
CA GLY A 232 -8.64 32.14 -8.41
C GLY A 232 -9.04 32.69 -7.04
N GLY A 233 -8.08 33.21 -6.26
CA GLY A 233 -8.34 33.73 -4.91
C GLY A 233 -8.48 32.66 -3.81
N LYS A 234 -8.12 31.40 -4.10
CA LYS A 234 -8.22 30.26 -3.18
C LYS A 234 -6.86 29.58 -2.99
N ILE A 235 -6.69 28.97 -1.83
CA ILE A 235 -5.65 27.97 -1.58
C ILE A 235 -6.28 26.58 -1.59
N PHE A 236 -5.67 25.66 -2.32
CA PHE A 236 -6.06 24.27 -2.43
C PHE A 236 -5.02 23.41 -1.71
N ILE A 237 -5.39 22.80 -0.59
CA ILE A 237 -4.51 21.91 0.17
C ILE A 237 -4.96 20.48 -0.02
N THR A 238 -4.07 19.59 -0.48
CA THR A 238 -4.38 18.15 -0.58
C THR A 238 -3.69 17.39 0.55
N THR A 239 -4.44 16.54 1.25
CA THR A 239 -3.91 15.74 2.36
C THR A 239 -3.88 14.25 2.05
N GLY A 240 -2.70 13.65 2.21
CA GLY A 240 -2.45 12.22 2.36
C GLY A 240 -3.21 11.26 1.43
N LYS A 241 -3.52 10.07 1.99
CA LYS A 241 -4.02 8.88 1.28
C LYS A 241 -5.40 9.05 0.64
N TYR A 242 -6.26 9.92 1.17
CA TYR A 242 -7.66 10.07 0.72
C TYR A 242 -7.95 11.37 -0.03
N ALA A 243 -6.91 12.14 -0.40
CA ALA A 243 -7.03 13.38 -1.15
C ALA A 243 -8.14 14.30 -0.62
N VAL A 244 -8.18 14.51 0.71
CA VAL A 244 -9.10 15.52 1.27
C VAL A 244 -8.52 16.86 0.89
N ASN A 245 -9.27 17.59 0.07
CA ASN A 245 -8.91 18.89 -0.44
C ASN A 245 -9.52 19.95 0.46
N PHE A 246 -8.77 21.01 0.77
CA PHE A 246 -9.27 22.16 1.51
C PHE A 246 -9.22 23.37 0.60
N TRP A 247 -10.37 24.01 0.42
CA TRP A 247 -10.46 25.30 -0.25
C TRP A 247 -10.47 26.38 0.82
N CYS A 248 -9.47 27.25 0.80
CA CYS A 248 -9.34 28.32 1.77
C CYS A 248 -9.46 29.69 1.09
N TRP A 249 -10.26 30.59 1.65
CA TRP A 249 -10.40 31.97 1.15
C TRP A 249 -10.74 32.93 2.28
N GLY A 250 -10.28 34.18 2.16
CA GLY A 250 -10.64 35.26 3.08
C GLY A 250 -11.99 35.89 2.72
N LYS A 251 -12.60 36.56 3.69
CA LYS A 251 -13.72 37.48 3.45
C LYS A 251 -13.24 38.83 2.94
#